data_AF-A0AAV6YWR5-F1
#
_entry.id   AF-A0AAV6YWR5-F1
#
_cell.length_a   1.000
_cell.length_b   1.000
_cell.length_c   1.000
_cell.angle_alpha   90.00
_cell.angle_beta   90.00
_cell.angle_gamma   90.00
#
_symmetry.space_group_name_H-M   'P 1'
#
loop_
_entity.id
_entity.type
_entity.pdbx_description
1 polymer ?
#
loop_
_entity_poly.entity_id
_entity_poly.type
_entity_poly.pdbx_seq_one_letter_code
_entity_poly.pdbx_strand_id
1 'polypeptide(L)'
;VAFGLEFEYSCTSLLNRVQIKLSASSDNTELDETLHDNIVHLSAHIRYQPELFIHSESSLNRYEVQPVLLSTQEPGPEFITKFKVQYVDCYPIHNVSVHIHTPAMGYGGLYFMSVSRILSPDDVICMVSNMSRARTAMVPFHPEDLGHTAVLNCSNSWCQTITCRIPVLQRNSDLSILRIIHNHFFTNVSAIVCRIHHYVSGGRGAMLCRMYHYVSG
;
A
#
# COMPACT_ATOMS: atom_id res chain seq x y z
N VAL A 1 31.42 -39.90 2.86
CA VAL A 1 31.26 -38.79 3.85
C VAL A 1 30.28 -37.79 3.25
N ALA A 2 29.35 -37.26 4.04
CA ALA A 2 28.45 -36.19 3.61
C ALA A 2 28.59 -35.03 4.60
N PHE A 3 28.65 -33.80 4.10
CA PHE A 3 28.72 -32.59 4.92
C PHE A 3 27.81 -31.53 4.31
N GLY A 4 27.21 -30.71 5.16
CA GLY A 4 26.45 -29.53 4.77
C GLY A 4 27.35 -28.30 4.75
N LEU A 5 27.15 -27.42 3.78
CA LEU A 5 27.76 -26.09 3.75
C LEU A 5 26.63 -25.06 3.84
N GLU A 6 26.71 -24.18 4.84
CA GLU A 6 25.78 -23.07 5.02
C GLU A 6 26.51 -21.77 4.70
N PHE A 7 25.83 -20.89 3.95
CA PHE A 7 26.36 -19.60 3.54
C PHE A 7 25.40 -18.51 4.00
N GLU A 8 25.93 -17.46 4.61
CA GLU A 8 25.19 -16.26 4.97
C GLU A 8 25.47 -15.14 3.95
N TYR A 9 24.42 -14.42 3.55
CA TYR A 9 24.54 -13.35 2.58
C TYR A 9 24.88 -12.01 3.24
N SER A 10 25.68 -11.21 2.56
CA SER A 10 25.98 -9.85 3.01
C SER A 10 24.81 -8.91 2.74
N CYS A 11 24.46 -8.12 3.76
CA CYS A 11 23.48 -7.04 3.68
C CYS A 11 23.94 -5.86 2.79
N THR A 12 25.24 -5.76 2.49
CA THR A 12 25.80 -4.65 1.72
C THR A 12 26.12 -5.01 0.26
N SER A 13 26.10 -6.31 -0.08
CA SER A 13 26.50 -6.79 -1.40
C SER A 13 25.59 -7.92 -1.85
N LEU A 14 24.57 -7.55 -2.63
CA LEU A 14 23.62 -8.48 -3.21
C LEU A 14 24.22 -9.14 -4.44
N LEU A 15 24.48 -10.44 -4.34
CA LEU A 15 24.96 -11.28 -5.43
C LEU A 15 23.78 -11.91 -6.16
N ASN A 16 23.84 -12.00 -7.49
CA ASN A 16 22.82 -12.69 -8.30
C ASN A 16 23.12 -14.18 -8.56
N ARG A 17 24.33 -14.62 -8.21
CA ARG A 17 24.81 -15.98 -8.41
C ARG A 17 25.83 -16.35 -7.35
N VAL A 18 25.79 -17.61 -6.91
CA VAL A 18 26.86 -18.24 -6.13
C VAL A 18 27.60 -19.23 -7.02
N GLN A 19 28.93 -19.25 -6.90
CA GLN A 19 29.80 -20.22 -7.56
C GLN A 19 30.68 -20.87 -6.49
N ILE A 20 30.66 -22.20 -6.43
CA ILE A 20 31.40 -22.97 -5.44
C ILE A 20 32.33 -23.91 -6.20
N LYS A 21 33.63 -23.83 -5.90
CA LYS A 21 34.63 -24.79 -6.37
C LYS A 21 35.05 -25.63 -5.18
N LEU A 22 34.76 -26.92 -5.22
CA LEU A 22 35.22 -27.87 -4.20
C LEU A 22 36.35 -28.68 -4.82
N SER A 23 37.44 -28.83 -4.08
CA SER A 23 38.59 -29.65 -4.45
C SER A 23 38.87 -30.64 -3.32
N ALA A 24 39.01 -31.92 -3.64
CA ALA A 24 39.54 -32.91 -2.72
C ALA A 24 41.05 -33.06 -2.95
N SER A 25 41.81 -33.36 -1.90
CA SER A 25 43.24 -33.66 -1.99
C SER A 25 43.61 -34.69 -0.92
N SER A 26 44.64 -35.50 -1.20
CA SER A 26 45.19 -36.50 -0.30
C SER A 26 46.72 -36.43 -0.34
N ASP A 27 47.39 -36.93 0.70
CA ASP A 27 48.86 -36.98 0.78
C ASP A 27 49.46 -38.10 -0.10
N ASN A 28 48.65 -38.75 -0.93
CA ASN A 28 49.09 -39.81 -1.83
C ASN A 28 49.55 -39.21 -3.16
N THR A 29 50.61 -39.76 -3.75
CA THR A 29 51.07 -39.36 -5.09
C THR A 29 50.14 -39.90 -6.17
N GLU A 30 49.48 -39.00 -6.88
CA GLU A 30 48.67 -39.29 -8.07
C GLU A 30 49.37 -38.80 -9.35
N LEU A 31 48.95 -39.32 -10.49
CA LEU A 31 49.45 -38.88 -11.80
C LEU A 31 48.82 -37.52 -12.15
N ASP A 32 49.58 -36.63 -12.81
CA ASP A 32 49.06 -35.31 -13.22
C ASP A 32 47.76 -35.41 -14.05
N GLU A 33 47.60 -36.50 -14.80
CA GLU A 33 46.42 -36.78 -15.62
C GLU A 33 45.14 -36.98 -14.79
N THR A 34 45.24 -37.46 -13.55
CA THR A 34 44.06 -37.74 -12.70
C THR A 34 43.68 -36.56 -11.81
N LEU A 35 44.56 -35.58 -11.58
CA LEU A 35 44.30 -34.46 -10.65
C LEU A 35 43.04 -33.62 -10.94
N HIS A 36 42.48 -33.72 -12.14
CA HIS A 36 41.37 -32.91 -12.63
C HIS A 36 40.01 -33.43 -12.17
N ASP A 37 39.90 -34.70 -11.78
CA ASP A 37 38.65 -35.34 -11.33
C ASP A 37 38.31 -35.03 -9.86
N ASN A 38 39.28 -34.50 -9.13
CA ASN A 38 39.15 -34.09 -7.73
C ASN A 38 38.40 -32.76 -7.54
N ILE A 39 37.94 -32.12 -8.63
CA ILE A 39 37.34 -30.79 -8.63
C ILE A 39 35.89 -30.86 -9.12
N VAL A 40 34.98 -30.25 -8.35
CA VAL A 40 33.60 -29.99 -8.79
C VAL A 40 33.27 -28.50 -8.72
N HIS A 41 32.55 -28.04 -9.74
CA HIS A 41 32.03 -26.68 -9.84
C HIS A 41 30.51 -26.69 -9.72
N LEU A 42 30.00 -25.99 -8.72
CA LEU A 42 28.56 -25.81 -8.49
C LEU A 42 28.20 -24.35 -8.71
N SER A 43 27.02 -24.09 -9.25
CA SER A 43 26.51 -22.71 -9.33
C SER A 43 25.01 -22.65 -9.19
N ALA A 44 24.52 -21.62 -8.51
CA ALA A 44 23.10 -21.39 -8.34
C ALA A 44 22.78 -19.89 -8.48
N HIS A 45 21.60 -19.58 -8.98
CA HIS A 45 21.09 -18.21 -9.03
C HIS A 45 20.50 -17.84 -7.68
N ILE A 46 20.73 -16.61 -7.24
CA ILE A 46 20.19 -16.07 -5.99
C ILE A 46 19.03 -15.14 -6.33
N ARG A 47 17.90 -15.30 -5.63
CA ARG A 47 16.76 -14.39 -5.69
C ARG A 47 16.49 -13.88 -4.28
N TYR A 48 16.39 -12.57 -4.15
CA TYR A 48 16.02 -11.93 -2.89
C TYR A 48 14.53 -11.63 -2.91
N GLN A 49 13.87 -11.94 -1.81
CA GLN A 49 12.46 -11.61 -1.60
C GLN A 49 12.38 -10.78 -0.34
N PRO A 50 12.28 -9.44 -0.46
CA PRO A 50 12.21 -8.59 0.71
C PRO A 50 10.88 -8.73 1.45
N GLU A 51 10.92 -8.67 2.77
CA GLU A 51 9.77 -8.58 3.64
C GLU A 51 9.38 -7.11 3.85
N LEU A 52 8.30 -6.73 3.16
CA LEU A 52 7.71 -5.40 3.22
C LEU A 52 6.28 -5.48 3.74
N PHE A 53 5.99 -4.64 4.73
CA PHE A 53 4.65 -4.50 5.29
C PHE A 53 4.18 -3.06 5.15
N ILE A 54 2.88 -2.87 4.94
CA ILE A 54 2.28 -1.55 4.89
C ILE A 54 1.18 -1.47 5.94
N HIS A 55 1.33 -0.54 6.86
CA HIS A 55 0.33 -0.21 7.86
C HIS A 55 -0.27 1.15 7.56
N SER A 56 -1.53 1.34 7.93
CA SER A 56 -2.16 2.65 7.84
C SER A 56 -2.97 2.98 9.08
N GLU A 57 -2.89 4.21 9.52
CA GLU A 57 -3.63 4.73 10.67
C GLU A 57 -4.26 6.08 10.30
N SER A 58 -5.53 6.27 10.66
CA SER A 58 -6.22 7.53 10.43
C SER A 58 -6.41 8.29 11.72
N SER A 59 -6.23 9.61 11.68
CA SER A 59 -6.56 10.48 12.82
C SER A 59 -8.07 10.59 13.05
N LEU A 60 -8.89 10.21 12.06
CA LEU A 60 -10.34 10.27 12.11
C LEU A 60 -10.92 8.88 11.83
N ASN A 61 -11.35 8.20 12.90
CA ASN A 61 -11.91 6.85 12.81
C ASN A 61 -13.44 6.86 12.74
N ARG A 62 -14.07 7.94 13.21
CA ARG A 62 -15.51 8.17 13.20
C ARG A 62 -15.82 9.61 12.83
N TYR A 63 -16.72 9.81 11.88
CA TYR A 63 -17.28 11.12 11.59
C TYR A 63 -18.81 11.06 11.55
N GLU A 64 -19.44 12.05 12.17
CA GLU A 64 -20.89 12.17 12.25
C GLU A 64 -21.35 13.35 11.40
N VAL A 65 -22.17 13.07 10.39
CA VAL A 65 -22.76 14.09 9.54
C VAL A 65 -24.11 14.47 10.14
N GLN A 66 -24.25 15.73 10.54
CA GLN A 66 -25.53 16.26 10.99
C GLN A 66 -26.39 16.67 9.78
N PRO A 67 -27.70 16.37 9.78
CA PRO A 67 -28.61 16.90 8.78
C PRO A 67 -28.78 18.40 9.04
N VAL A 68 -28.15 19.24 8.21
CA VAL A 68 -28.26 20.69 8.36
C VAL A 68 -29.50 21.19 7.62
N LEU A 69 -30.45 21.73 8.39
CA LEU A 69 -31.50 22.60 7.88
C LEU A 69 -30.82 23.85 7.32
N LEU A 70 -30.70 23.93 5.99
CA LEU A 70 -30.20 25.07 5.22
C LEU A 70 -28.67 25.28 5.24
N SER A 71 -28.04 24.95 4.11
CA SER A 71 -27.05 25.83 3.47
C SER A 71 -25.83 26.24 4.30
N THR A 72 -24.99 25.29 4.69
CA THR A 72 -23.55 25.53 4.52
C THR A 72 -22.96 24.43 3.66
N GLN A 73 -22.47 24.83 2.49
CA GLN A 73 -21.69 24.02 1.55
C GLN A 73 -20.30 23.70 2.13
N GLU A 74 -20.17 23.70 3.46
CA GLU A 74 -18.90 23.63 4.14
C GLU A 74 -18.33 22.20 4.05
N PRO A 75 -17.05 22.08 3.66
CA PRO A 75 -16.38 20.81 3.71
C PRO A 75 -16.41 20.26 5.14
N GLY A 76 -16.51 18.95 5.25
CA GLY A 76 -16.31 18.25 6.50
C GLY A 76 -14.86 18.35 7.00
N PRO A 77 -14.51 17.64 8.08
CA PRO A 77 -13.21 17.74 8.69
C PRO A 77 -12.11 17.30 7.73
N GLU A 78 -11.00 18.01 7.79
CA GLU A 78 -9.73 17.48 7.29
C GLU A 78 -9.17 16.50 8.31
N PHE A 79 -8.59 15.41 7.81
CA PHE A 79 -7.97 14.39 8.64
C PHE A 79 -6.73 13.83 7.98
N ILE A 80 -5.81 13.34 8.79
CA ILE A 80 -4.55 12.78 8.34
C ILE A 80 -4.66 11.26 8.34
N THR A 81 -4.12 10.64 7.30
CA THR A 81 -3.89 9.19 7.29
C THR A 81 -2.42 8.94 7.07
N LYS A 82 -1.81 8.33 8.09
CA LYS A 82 -0.41 7.94 8.09
C LYS A 82 -0.30 6.55 7.50
N PHE A 83 0.64 6.37 6.60
CA PHE A 83 1.02 5.10 6.00
C PHE A 83 2.46 4.82 6.37
N LYS A 84 2.72 3.67 6.98
CA LYS A 84 4.05 3.23 7.35
C LYS A 84 4.45 2.07 6.46
N VAL A 85 5.45 2.30 5.62
CA VAL A 85 6.15 1.25 4.88
C VAL A 85 7.20 0.69 5.81
N GLN A 86 6.94 -0.50 6.34
CA GLN A 86 7.83 -1.23 7.22
C GLN A 86 8.72 -2.15 6.40
N TYR A 87 10.02 -2.00 6.61
CA TYR A 87 11.05 -2.83 5.99
C TYR A 87 11.80 -3.59 7.07
N VAL A 88 11.91 -4.92 6.91
CA VAL A 88 12.42 -5.82 7.96
C VAL A 88 13.80 -6.39 7.65
N ASP A 89 14.18 -6.50 6.37
CA ASP A 89 15.51 -7.02 6.02
C ASP A 89 16.60 -5.93 6.08
N CYS A 90 17.83 -6.32 5.72
CA CYS A 90 19.02 -5.53 5.98
C CYS A 90 19.67 -4.88 4.74
N TYR A 91 19.10 -5.04 3.55
CA TYR A 91 19.70 -4.58 2.29
C TYR A 91 18.91 -3.43 1.64
N PRO A 92 19.54 -2.48 0.93
CA PRO A 92 18.78 -1.42 0.26
C PRO A 92 17.88 -1.98 -0.84
N ILE A 93 16.60 -1.57 -0.86
CA ILE A 93 15.70 -1.79 -1.98
C ILE A 93 15.59 -0.49 -2.78
N HIS A 94 15.85 -0.57 -4.09
CA HIS A 94 15.80 0.58 -4.96
C HIS A 94 14.45 0.70 -5.68
N ASN A 95 14.04 1.94 -5.96
CA ASN A 95 12.87 2.27 -6.79
C ASN A 95 11.57 1.63 -6.29
N VAL A 96 11.32 1.69 -4.98
CA VAL A 96 10.07 1.20 -4.40
C VAL A 96 8.94 2.16 -4.77
N SER A 97 7.83 1.61 -5.28
CA SER A 97 6.64 2.38 -5.63
C SER A 97 5.47 1.96 -4.74
N VAL A 98 4.90 2.93 -4.02
CA VAL A 98 3.74 2.74 -3.16
C VAL A 98 2.52 3.33 -3.85
N HIS A 99 1.49 2.51 -4.07
CA HIS A 99 0.24 2.91 -4.70
C HIS A 99 -0.91 2.90 -3.71
N ILE A 100 -1.46 4.08 -3.42
CA ILE A 100 -2.53 4.29 -2.47
C ILE A 100 -3.78 4.68 -3.24
N HIS A 101 -4.81 3.83 -3.19
CA HIS A 101 -6.08 4.02 -3.88
C HIS A 101 -7.12 4.55 -2.89
N THR A 102 -7.58 5.78 -3.14
CA THR A 102 -8.50 6.48 -2.26
C THR A 102 -9.85 6.68 -2.94
N PRO A 103 -10.95 6.11 -2.39
CA PRO A 103 -12.29 6.40 -2.87
C PRO A 103 -12.59 7.89 -2.69
N ALA A 104 -13.08 8.53 -3.74
CA ALA A 104 -13.16 9.99 -3.78
C ALA A 104 -14.50 10.52 -4.28
N MET A 105 -15.12 9.87 -5.28
CA MET A 105 -16.36 10.36 -5.89
C MET A 105 -17.36 9.23 -6.14
N GLY A 106 -18.63 9.49 -5.82
CA GLY A 106 -19.73 8.54 -5.97
C GLY A 106 -20.57 8.83 -7.22
N TYR A 107 -21.85 8.44 -7.18
CA TYR A 107 -22.82 8.76 -8.23
C TYR A 107 -22.97 10.27 -8.48
N GLY A 108 -23.31 10.64 -9.71
CA GLY A 108 -23.54 12.03 -10.11
C GLY A 108 -22.28 12.89 -10.19
N GLY A 109 -21.08 12.32 -10.04
CA GLY A 109 -19.84 13.08 -10.08
C GLY A 109 -19.55 13.86 -8.79
N LEU A 110 -20.27 13.56 -7.71
CA LEU A 110 -20.12 14.24 -6.42
C LEU A 110 -18.96 13.65 -5.62
N TYR A 111 -18.04 14.51 -5.20
CA TYR A 111 -16.97 14.14 -4.28
C TYR A 111 -17.53 13.91 -2.89
N PHE A 112 -17.11 12.82 -2.25
CA PHE A 112 -17.29 12.58 -0.81
C PHE A 112 -15.96 12.63 -0.05
N MET A 113 -14.85 12.50 -0.76
CA MET A 113 -13.50 12.63 -0.20
C MET A 113 -12.54 13.16 -1.25
N SER A 114 -11.57 13.97 -0.82
CA SER A 114 -10.48 14.44 -1.69
C SER A 114 -9.16 14.49 -0.94
N VAL A 115 -8.06 14.31 -1.68
CA VAL A 115 -6.70 14.55 -1.18
C VAL A 115 -6.40 16.05 -1.22
N SER A 116 -6.06 16.64 -0.07
CA SER A 116 -5.70 18.07 0.02
C SER A 116 -4.20 18.28 -0.02
N ARG A 117 -3.44 17.43 0.68
CA ARG A 117 -1.97 17.53 0.76
C ARG A 117 -1.35 16.16 1.02
N ILE A 118 -0.13 15.99 0.54
CA ILE A 118 0.73 14.86 0.86
C ILE A 118 1.96 15.39 1.58
N LEU A 119 2.30 14.77 2.71
CA LEU A 119 3.53 15.00 3.45
C LEU A 119 4.36 13.74 3.38
N SER A 120 5.57 13.85 2.85
CA SER A 120 6.52 12.75 2.69
C SER A 120 7.93 13.23 3.04
N PRO A 121 8.88 12.31 3.28
CA PRO A 121 10.29 12.66 3.36
C PRO A 121 10.78 13.33 2.07
N ASP A 122 11.83 14.14 2.17
CA ASP A 122 12.33 14.98 1.07
C ASP A 122 12.79 14.18 -0.17
N ASP A 123 13.28 12.97 0.04
CA ASP A 123 13.74 12.06 -1.02
C ASP A 123 12.61 11.27 -1.68
N VAL A 124 11.39 11.34 -1.14
CA VAL A 124 10.22 10.61 -1.65
C VAL A 124 9.37 11.53 -2.53
N ILE A 125 9.13 11.09 -3.76
CA ILE A 125 8.34 11.85 -4.74
C ILE A 125 6.95 11.25 -4.84
N CYS A 126 5.93 11.99 -4.44
CA CYS A 126 4.52 11.58 -4.54
C CYS A 126 3.77 12.37 -5.62
N MET A 127 2.93 11.67 -6.37
CA MET A 127 2.04 12.27 -7.37
C MET A 127 0.63 11.74 -7.21
N VAL A 128 -0.37 12.62 -7.34
CA VAL A 128 -1.78 12.24 -7.42
C VAL A 128 -2.14 12.12 -8.89
N SER A 129 -2.58 10.94 -9.32
CA SER A 129 -3.11 10.76 -10.67
C SER A 129 -4.58 11.17 -10.74
N ASN A 130 -5.02 11.56 -11.94
CA ASN A 130 -6.42 11.81 -12.23
C ASN A 130 -7.30 10.59 -11.92
N MET A 131 -8.59 10.86 -11.77
CA MET A 131 -9.59 9.89 -11.35
C MET A 131 -9.60 8.65 -12.26
N SER A 132 -9.50 7.47 -11.64
CA SER A 132 -9.59 6.20 -12.34
C SER A 132 -10.87 5.47 -11.93
N ARG A 133 -11.64 5.01 -12.93
CA ARG A 133 -12.85 4.21 -12.70
C ARG A 133 -12.46 2.78 -12.33
N ALA A 134 -13.24 2.13 -11.48
CA ALA A 134 -13.15 0.68 -11.28
C ALA A 134 -13.21 -0.04 -12.64
N ARG A 135 -12.26 -0.96 -12.89
CA ARG A 135 -12.19 -1.75 -14.14
C ARG A 135 -13.44 -2.61 -14.37
N THR A 136 -14.13 -2.98 -13.30
CA THR A 136 -15.44 -3.62 -13.34
C THR A 136 -16.50 -2.53 -13.44
N ALA A 137 -17.13 -2.44 -14.60
CA ALA A 137 -18.16 -1.46 -14.97
C ALA A 137 -19.45 -1.59 -14.15
N MET A 138 -19.37 -1.38 -12.84
CA MET A 138 -20.56 -1.17 -12.02
C MET A 138 -20.85 0.33 -12.03
N VAL A 139 -22.13 0.66 -12.20
CA VAL A 139 -22.63 2.04 -12.12
C VAL A 139 -22.13 2.65 -10.80
N PRO A 140 -21.59 3.89 -10.80
CA PRO A 140 -21.17 4.55 -9.58
C PRO A 140 -22.29 4.50 -8.53
N PHE A 141 -21.91 4.19 -7.29
CA PHE A 141 -22.85 3.88 -6.21
C PHE A 141 -23.84 5.03 -5.91
N HIS A 142 -25.15 4.77 -5.99
CA HIS A 142 -26.17 5.78 -5.69
C HIS A 142 -26.28 6.01 -4.17
N PRO A 143 -26.39 7.26 -3.69
CA PRO A 143 -26.62 7.59 -2.27
C PRO A 143 -27.69 6.74 -1.56
N GLU A 144 -28.76 6.40 -2.24
CA GLU A 144 -29.89 5.63 -1.70
C GLU A 144 -29.55 4.15 -1.42
N ASP A 145 -28.58 3.59 -2.15
CA ASP A 145 -28.17 2.18 -2.03
C ASP A 145 -27.32 1.92 -0.77
N LEU A 146 -26.87 2.98 -0.06
CA LEU A 146 -26.02 2.88 1.14
C LEU A 146 -26.76 2.17 2.29
N GLY A 147 -28.09 2.01 2.20
CA GLY A 147 -28.89 1.20 3.11
C GLY A 147 -28.63 -0.31 3.01
N HIS A 148 -28.12 -0.80 1.87
CA HIS A 148 -27.90 -2.23 1.62
C HIS A 148 -26.43 -2.65 1.69
N THR A 149 -25.50 -1.80 1.25
CA THR A 149 -24.05 -2.00 1.39
C THR A 149 -23.37 -0.74 1.90
N ALA A 150 -23.24 -0.67 3.22
CA ALA A 150 -22.66 0.45 3.95
C ALA A 150 -21.14 0.60 3.79
N VAL A 151 -20.54 0.27 2.63
CA VAL A 151 -19.09 0.34 2.41
C VAL A 151 -18.76 1.03 1.08
N LEU A 152 -18.05 2.15 1.13
CA LEU A 152 -17.50 2.88 -0.02
C LEU A 152 -16.03 2.51 -0.23
N ASN A 153 -15.69 2.08 -1.43
CA ASN A 153 -14.33 1.67 -1.81
C ASN A 153 -14.10 1.83 -3.33
N CYS A 154 -12.90 1.50 -3.82
CA CYS A 154 -12.58 1.63 -5.24
C CYS A 154 -13.29 0.63 -6.18
N SER A 155 -14.08 -0.30 -5.65
CA SER A 155 -14.91 -1.20 -6.46
C SER A 155 -16.26 -0.58 -6.81
N ASN A 156 -16.76 0.35 -6.00
CA ASN A 156 -18.07 1.00 -6.19
C ASN A 156 -18.01 2.53 -6.29
N SER A 157 -16.83 3.12 -6.23
CA SER A 157 -16.61 4.56 -6.37
C SER A 157 -15.44 4.86 -7.31
N TRP A 158 -15.37 6.11 -7.75
CA TRP A 158 -14.21 6.63 -8.46
C TRP A 158 -13.07 6.88 -7.48
N CYS A 159 -11.86 6.46 -7.87
CA CYS A 159 -10.68 6.57 -7.02
C CYS A 159 -9.61 7.48 -7.59
N GLN A 160 -9.06 8.30 -6.69
CA GLN A 160 -7.76 8.93 -6.89
C GLN A 160 -6.68 7.90 -6.53
N THR A 161 -5.60 7.87 -7.29
CA THR A 161 -4.43 7.05 -6.98
C THR A 161 -3.26 7.96 -6.65
N ILE A 162 -2.68 7.77 -5.47
CA ILE A 162 -1.47 8.45 -5.04
C ILE A 162 -0.32 7.48 -5.24
N THR A 163 0.66 7.87 -6.05
CA THR A 163 1.85 7.08 -6.31
C THR A 163 3.05 7.77 -5.70
N CYS A 164 3.65 7.15 -4.68
CA CYS A 164 4.86 7.62 -4.02
C CYS A 164 6.05 6.74 -4.42
N ARG A 165 7.09 7.36 -4.97
CA ARG A 165 8.34 6.70 -5.35
C ARG A 165 9.40 6.97 -4.29
N ILE A 166 9.89 5.89 -3.70
CA ILE A 166 10.97 5.89 -2.71
C ILE A 166 12.24 5.40 -3.44
N PRO A 167 13.22 6.28 -3.71
CA PRO A 167 14.41 5.92 -4.48
C PRO A 167 15.23 4.80 -3.84
N VAL A 168 15.38 4.85 -2.52
CA VAL A 168 16.10 3.84 -1.73
C VAL A 168 15.38 3.61 -0.41
N LEU A 169 14.96 2.38 -0.14
CA LEU A 169 14.36 1.95 1.11
C LEU A 169 15.38 1.10 1.90
N GLN A 170 15.93 1.68 2.97
CA GLN A 170 16.87 1.03 3.90
C GLN A 170 16.33 0.93 5.33
N ARG A 171 15.27 1.68 5.62
CA ARG A 171 14.59 1.75 6.91
C ARG A 171 13.12 2.05 6.66
N ASN A 172 12.32 1.96 7.71
CA ASN A 172 10.91 2.34 7.65
C ASN A 172 10.73 3.75 7.06
N SER A 173 9.69 3.93 6.26
CA SER A 173 9.33 5.20 5.65
C SER A 173 7.87 5.52 5.96
N ASP A 174 7.62 6.76 6.39
CA ASP A 174 6.29 7.23 6.77
C ASP A 174 5.77 8.24 5.73
N LEU A 175 4.53 8.05 5.29
CA LEU A 175 3.82 8.95 4.38
C LEU A 175 2.56 9.44 5.08
N SER A 176 2.25 10.73 5.03
CA SER A 176 1.01 11.27 5.59
C SER A 176 0.18 11.93 4.50
N ILE A 177 -1.08 11.52 4.39
CA ILE A 177 -2.01 12.05 3.40
C ILE A 177 -3.12 12.79 4.14
N LEU A 178 -3.24 14.09 3.87
CA LEU A 178 -4.33 14.92 4.35
C LEU A 178 -5.51 14.75 3.40
N ARG A 179 -6.67 14.49 3.97
CA ARG A 179 -7.91 14.20 3.27
C ARG A 179 -9.04 15.02 3.86
N ILE A 180 -9.93 15.47 3.00
CA ILE A 180 -11.12 16.25 3.39
C ILE A 180 -12.35 15.44 3.04
N ILE A 181 -13.32 15.40 3.97
CA ILE A 181 -14.65 14.81 3.74
C ILE A 181 -15.56 15.89 3.15
N HIS A 182 -16.39 15.53 2.17
CA HIS A 182 -17.35 16.46 1.58
C HIS A 182 -18.78 16.11 2.03
N ASN A 183 -19.33 16.93 2.91
CA ASN A 183 -20.63 16.69 3.56
C ASN A 183 -21.79 16.62 2.57
N HIS A 184 -21.74 17.41 1.50
CA HIS A 184 -22.80 17.50 0.49
C HIS A 184 -23.14 16.14 -0.16
N PHE A 185 -22.18 15.23 -0.31
CA PHE A 185 -22.49 13.89 -0.81
C PHE A 185 -23.38 13.11 0.15
N PHE A 186 -23.20 13.31 1.45
CA PHE A 186 -23.86 12.56 2.50
C PHE A 186 -25.21 13.16 2.92
N THR A 187 -25.49 14.44 2.65
CA THR A 187 -26.77 15.06 3.04
C THR A 187 -27.99 14.45 2.35
N ASN A 188 -27.81 13.80 1.19
CA ASN A 188 -28.88 13.19 0.40
C ASN A 188 -28.92 11.66 0.54
N VAL A 189 -28.26 11.10 1.56
CA VAL A 189 -28.10 9.66 1.77
C VAL A 189 -29.05 9.14 2.85
N SER A 190 -29.75 8.03 2.57
CA SER A 190 -30.70 7.39 3.48
C SER A 190 -30.05 6.52 4.58
N ALA A 191 -28.72 6.35 4.55
CA ALA A 191 -28.02 5.38 5.37
C ALA A 191 -27.60 5.90 6.75
N ILE A 192 -27.74 5.04 7.76
CA ILE A 192 -27.45 5.36 9.16
C ILE A 192 -25.94 5.21 9.47
N VAL A 193 -25.21 4.38 8.73
CA VAL A 193 -23.77 4.15 8.90
C VAL A 193 -23.16 3.80 7.55
N CYS A 194 -21.98 4.32 7.23
CA CYS A 194 -21.15 3.86 6.12
C CYS A 194 -19.69 3.68 6.56
N ARG A 195 -18.92 2.90 5.80
CA ARG A 195 -17.48 2.69 6.00
C ARG A 195 -16.74 3.08 4.75
N ILE A 196 -15.69 3.86 4.87
CA ILE A 196 -14.85 4.24 3.74
C ILE A 196 -13.56 3.43 3.82
N HIS A 197 -13.30 2.60 2.83
CA HIS A 197 -12.12 1.75 2.76
C HIS A 197 -11.16 2.27 1.69
N HIS A 198 -9.93 2.55 2.08
CA HIS A 198 -8.82 2.77 1.15
C HIS A 198 -7.95 1.52 1.06
N TYR A 199 -7.28 1.36 -0.08
CA TYR A 199 -6.40 0.23 -0.34
C TYR A 199 -5.00 0.72 -0.68
N VAL A 200 -4.00 0.04 -0.14
CA VAL A 200 -2.61 0.17 -0.58
C VAL A 200 -2.17 -1.19 -1.08
N SER A 201 -1.36 -1.26 -2.13
CA SER A 201 -0.79 -2.53 -2.61
C SER A 201 -0.05 -3.26 -1.47
N GLY A 202 -0.73 -4.20 -0.78
CA GLY A 202 -0.22 -4.91 0.40
C GLY A 202 -0.83 -4.55 1.76
N GLY A 203 -1.83 -3.65 1.85
CA GLY A 203 -2.45 -3.25 3.13
C GLY A 203 -3.88 -2.68 3.01
N ARG A 204 -4.64 -2.68 4.11
CA ARG A 204 -6.01 -2.13 4.17
C ARG A 204 -6.19 -1.19 5.36
N GLY A 205 -6.88 -0.07 5.13
CA GLY A 205 -7.37 0.81 6.19
C GLY A 205 -8.84 1.17 5.99
N ALA A 206 -9.56 1.42 7.07
CA ALA A 206 -10.98 1.70 7.07
C ALA A 206 -11.33 2.85 8.02
N MET A 207 -12.31 3.65 7.63
CA MET A 207 -12.93 4.69 8.45
C MET A 207 -14.43 4.40 8.58
N LEU A 208 -15.02 4.64 9.75
CA LEU A 208 -16.47 4.56 9.97
C LEU A 208 -17.08 5.96 9.87
N CYS A 209 -18.22 6.10 9.21
CA CYS A 209 -19.02 7.31 9.15
C CYS A 209 -20.43 6.96 9.64
N ARG A 210 -21.02 7.80 10.49
CA ARG A 210 -22.38 7.61 11.01
C ARG A 210 -23.24 8.80 10.61
N MET A 211 -24.45 8.52 10.15
CA MET A 211 -25.44 9.51 9.76
C MET A 211 -26.68 9.35 10.63
N TYR A 212 -27.24 10.46 11.11
CA TYR A 212 -28.48 10.44 11.87
C TYR A 212 -29.60 11.02 11.01
N HIS A 213 -30.64 10.21 10.81
CA HIS A 213 -31.92 10.68 10.27
C HIS A 213 -32.79 11.17 11.42
N TYR A 214 -33.31 12.39 11.33
CA TYR A 214 -34.43 12.83 12.15
C TYR A 214 -35.70 12.75 11.30
N VAL A 215 -36.61 11.85 11.66
CA VAL A 215 -37.99 11.87 11.15
C VAL A 215 -38.69 12.98 11.93
N SER A 216 -38.82 14.15 11.33
CA SER A 216 -39.71 15.19 11.87
C SER A 216 -41.15 14.74 11.64
N GLY A 217 -41.90 14.57 12.73
CA GLY A 217 -43.36 14.39 12.70
C GLY A 217 -44.11 15.65 12.30
#